data_AF-A0AA86MXV8-F1
#
_entry.id   AF-A0AA86MXV8-F1
#
_cell.length_a   1.000
_cell.length_b   1.000
_cell.length_c   1.000
_cell.angle_alpha   90.00
_cell.angle_beta   90.00
_cell.angle_gamma   90.00
#
_symmetry.space_group_name_H-M   'P 1'
#
loop_
_entity.id
_entity.type
_entity.pdbx_description
1 polymer ?
#
loop_
_entity_poly.entity_id
_entity_poly.type
_entity_poly.pdbx_seq_one_letter_code
_entity_poly.pdbx_strand_id
1 'polypeptide(L)'
;MTVQQGLRSPINSNHHGVLGKPSDSHVSISLPVVVDFHGTLSRGVTEYLGLDSLSFVCPHAPSKGSVMSVYICFGRATAYMHLSGRVAEVNRCEISETTRYTISLHLNPLSETEQSVLQSCLHEIDAYLTGLTRQKSAHQHRRNGDPPAERTNPRSILSLFVTDNPYTLPYRLKSQNLFSTLSHMGSQAVRLMTTVSLRKSAPMPSASLSHRTLLWLRSIPLFIQLVRDLMVRFLPRCASRFLVQPVDFVFIGHPRDLTDVPRKFPFAKLMPPAIVERWFRHQWPFVASYITGLKAKSGRLLKGAMLISPLTTEQMIRNPRAARQRVLETVRLAERMGARIAGLGAFTSIVTRDGKDLLDKVHLGLTTGNPHSAAIAVQNVLEAAALTNLSVPHATVAIVGGAGSVGSACAKLLGPLSAHLVLIDIKRDELAALVSLLKRQSISVEGTGAIARVAEADIVIAATNSPHALIDPDILKPGAIVIDAAQPKNVSEQVSHQRPDVLVIESAIVQTPGVEVNFDLGLESGEALGCLSETMILAAIGWEGHYSIGKADPLHGSHILAAARELGFRLARFRNSTGPITEEDLVRIARARIGALTGV
;
A
#
# COMPACT_ATOMS: atom_id res chain seq x y z
N MET A 1 -26.77 45.16 58.12
CA MET A 1 -25.55 45.46 57.36
C MET A 1 -25.32 44.29 56.38
N THR A 2 -25.91 44.32 55.19
CA THR A 2 -25.42 44.93 53.92
C THR A 2 -24.63 43.89 53.10
N VAL A 3 -25.29 43.15 52.18
CA VAL A 3 -25.24 43.25 50.68
C VAL A 3 -24.06 42.43 50.11
N GLN A 4 -24.18 41.37 49.29
CA GLN A 4 -25.02 40.97 48.14
C GLN A 4 -24.82 41.80 46.85
N GLN A 5 -23.81 41.46 46.03
CA GLN A 5 -23.69 41.79 44.59
C GLN A 5 -22.82 40.70 43.93
N GLY A 6 -23.08 40.13 42.75
CA GLY A 6 -24.12 40.35 41.75
C GLY A 6 -23.68 39.65 40.46
N LEU A 7 -24.22 38.46 40.17
CA LEU A 7 -24.20 37.85 38.84
C LEU A 7 -25.64 37.92 38.32
N ARG A 8 -25.93 38.99 37.56
CA ARG A 8 -27.13 39.12 36.75
C ARG A 8 -26.70 39.29 35.30
N SER A 9 -27.20 38.39 34.46
CA SER A 9 -27.47 38.64 33.04
C SER A 9 -28.28 39.93 32.84
N PRO A 10 -28.04 40.66 31.74
CA PRO A 10 -29.15 41.04 30.87
C PRO A 10 -28.81 40.86 29.37
N ILE A 11 -29.66 40.17 28.59
CA ILE A 11 -30.75 40.72 27.76
C ILE A 11 -30.35 40.74 26.26
N ASN A 12 -31.14 39.99 25.49
CA ASN A 12 -31.39 40.16 24.06
C ASN A 12 -31.75 41.61 23.71
N SER A 13 -31.11 42.18 22.69
CA SER A 13 -31.82 42.97 21.66
C SER A 13 -30.91 43.37 20.49
N ASN A 14 -31.29 42.90 19.31
CA ASN A 14 -31.31 43.64 18.04
C ASN A 14 -30.15 44.59 17.72
N HIS A 15 -29.23 44.11 16.88
CA HIS A 15 -28.70 44.93 15.79
C HIS A 15 -28.92 44.22 14.45
N HIS A 16 -29.95 44.67 13.74
CA HIS A 16 -30.00 44.59 12.28
C HIS A 16 -28.86 45.44 11.73
N GLY A 17 -27.78 44.78 11.30
CA GLY A 17 -26.73 45.34 10.46
C GLY A 17 -26.57 44.41 9.25
N VAL A 18 -27.05 44.88 8.11
CA VAL A 18 -27.02 44.19 6.81
C VAL A 18 -25.57 43.87 6.44
N LEU A 19 -25.20 42.59 6.54
CA LEU A 19 -24.07 41.99 5.85
C LEU A 19 -24.63 40.76 5.13
N GLY A 20 -24.43 40.70 3.82
CA GLY A 20 -25.09 39.75 2.92
C GLY A 20 -24.94 38.30 3.39
N LYS A 21 -26.06 37.57 3.39
CA LYS A 21 -26.08 36.11 3.54
C LYS A 21 -25.16 35.47 2.49
N PRO A 22 -24.13 34.71 2.87
CA PRO A 22 -23.68 33.61 2.03
C PRO A 22 -24.75 32.51 2.10
N SER A 23 -25.07 31.89 0.96
CA SER A 23 -26.11 30.86 0.84
C SER A 23 -25.90 29.67 1.80
N ASP A 24 -26.91 29.38 2.63
CA ASP A 24 -27.02 28.24 3.54
C ASP A 24 -26.82 26.88 2.82
N SER A 25 -25.60 26.35 2.77
CA SER A 25 -25.31 25.00 2.25
C SER A 25 -24.14 24.33 2.97
N HIS A 26 -24.14 24.45 4.30
CA HIS A 26 -23.09 23.92 5.18
C HIS A 26 -23.72 23.08 6.29
N VAL A 27 -23.20 21.87 6.51
CA VAL A 27 -23.67 20.97 7.56
C VAL A 27 -22.57 20.82 8.60
N SER A 28 -22.88 21.13 9.86
CA SER A 28 -22.01 20.86 10.99
C SER A 28 -22.13 19.38 11.36
N ILE A 29 -21.05 18.61 11.22
CA ILE A 29 -21.08 17.17 11.44
C ILE A 29 -19.73 16.67 11.92
N SER A 30 -19.73 15.65 12.79
CA SER A 30 -18.55 14.92 13.25
C SER A 30 -18.32 13.62 12.46
N LEU A 31 -18.01 13.72 11.17
CA LEU A 31 -17.63 12.58 10.34
C LEU A 31 -16.15 12.23 10.55
N PRO A 32 -15.77 10.94 10.53
CA PRO A 32 -14.37 10.56 10.60
C PRO A 32 -13.64 10.97 9.31
N VAL A 33 -12.45 11.57 9.49
CA VAL A 33 -11.54 11.93 8.41
C VAL A 33 -10.23 11.18 8.59
N VAL A 34 -9.68 10.64 7.51
CA VAL A 34 -8.28 10.21 7.46
C VAL A 34 -7.52 11.27 6.68
N VAL A 35 -6.43 11.78 7.24
CA VAL A 35 -5.60 12.81 6.61
C VAL A 35 -4.20 12.27 6.35
N ASP A 36 -3.65 12.59 5.18
CA ASP A 36 -2.25 12.34 4.81
C ASP A 36 -1.59 13.68 4.49
N PHE A 37 -0.71 14.13 5.40
CA PHE A 37 0.11 15.32 5.21
C PHE A 37 1.57 14.95 5.14
N HIS A 38 2.21 15.23 4.00
CA HIS A 38 3.62 14.92 3.74
C HIS A 38 3.97 13.44 4.02
N GLY A 39 3.05 12.51 3.74
CA GLY A 39 3.21 11.07 4.00
C GLY A 39 2.90 10.65 5.44
N THR A 40 2.52 11.58 6.31
CA THR A 40 2.11 11.29 7.69
C THR A 40 0.60 11.11 7.75
N LEU A 41 0.17 9.89 8.09
CA LEU A 41 -1.24 9.55 8.22
C LEU A 41 -1.75 9.85 9.63
N SER A 42 -2.92 10.46 9.73
CA SER A 42 -3.61 10.59 11.02
C SER A 42 -5.12 10.62 10.87
N ARG A 43 -5.82 10.36 11.98
CA ARG A 43 -7.28 10.45 12.06
C ARG A 43 -7.68 11.83 12.55
N GLY A 44 -8.73 12.37 11.95
CA GLY A 44 -9.41 13.59 12.34
C GLY A 44 -10.92 13.40 12.37
N VAL A 45 -11.61 14.51 12.63
CA VAL A 45 -13.07 14.59 12.63
C VAL A 45 -13.46 15.90 11.95
N THR A 46 -14.44 15.87 11.05
CA THR A 46 -14.98 17.10 10.47
C THR A 46 -15.62 17.96 11.55
N GLU A 47 -15.56 19.27 11.39
CA GLU A 47 -16.42 20.21 12.10
C GLU A 47 -17.59 20.62 11.20
N TYR A 48 -17.28 20.86 9.94
CA TYR A 48 -18.20 21.41 8.96
C TYR A 48 -17.85 20.89 7.55
N LEU A 49 -18.88 20.53 6.77
CA LEU A 49 -18.76 20.19 5.35
C LEU A 49 -19.75 21.03 4.52
N GLY A 50 -19.27 21.67 3.47
CA GLY A 50 -20.05 22.53 2.57
C GLY A 50 -19.74 22.32 1.09
N LEU A 51 -20.37 23.13 0.23
CA LEU A 51 -20.16 23.08 -1.21
C LEU A 51 -18.82 23.68 -1.67
N ASP A 52 -18.35 24.72 -0.97
CA ASP A 52 -17.14 25.49 -1.29
C ASP A 52 -16.06 25.39 -0.21
N SER A 53 -16.35 24.81 0.95
CA SER A 53 -15.38 24.65 2.01
C SER A 53 -15.62 23.43 2.92
N LEU A 54 -14.56 23.05 3.65
CA LEU A 54 -14.50 21.89 4.53
C LEU A 54 -13.60 22.25 5.73
N SER A 55 -14.09 22.07 6.96
CA SER A 55 -13.27 22.16 8.18
C SER A 55 -13.19 20.82 8.90
N PHE A 56 -12.00 20.49 9.40
CA PHE A 56 -11.78 19.32 10.25
C PHE A 56 -10.66 19.56 11.26
N VAL A 57 -10.70 18.79 12.34
CA VAL A 57 -9.70 18.79 13.40
C VAL A 57 -8.87 17.51 13.33
N CYS A 58 -7.54 17.64 13.36
CA CYS A 58 -6.63 16.50 13.39
C CYS A 58 -5.30 16.85 14.11
N PRO A 59 -4.42 15.88 14.41
CA PRO A 59 -3.23 16.12 15.23
C PRO A 59 -2.03 16.72 14.46
N HIS A 60 -2.09 16.78 13.13
CA HIS A 60 -1.02 17.33 12.29
C HIS A 60 -1.54 18.47 11.41
N ALA A 61 -0.68 19.43 11.08
CA ALA A 61 -1.05 20.56 10.25
C ALA A 61 -0.32 20.53 8.89
N PRO A 62 -1.02 20.78 7.78
CA PRO A 62 -0.39 21.10 6.51
C PRO A 62 0.07 22.55 6.50
N SER A 63 0.89 22.93 5.52
CA SER A 63 1.22 24.34 5.28
C SER A 63 -0.01 25.11 4.74
N LYS A 64 -0.18 26.37 5.17
CA LYS A 64 -1.20 27.27 4.60
C LYS A 64 -0.96 27.45 3.10
N GLY A 65 -2.02 27.40 2.30
CA GLY A 65 -1.97 27.51 0.84
C GLY A 65 -1.69 26.19 0.10
N SER A 66 -1.34 25.11 0.81
CA SER A 66 -1.13 23.79 0.20
C SER A 66 -2.38 23.29 -0.51
N VAL A 67 -2.18 22.65 -1.66
CA VAL A 67 -3.26 22.04 -2.46
C VAL A 67 -3.60 20.68 -1.88
N MET A 68 -4.87 20.49 -1.55
CA MET A 68 -5.40 19.24 -1.02
C MET A 68 -6.28 18.54 -2.06
N SER A 69 -6.21 17.22 -2.10
CA SER A 69 -7.26 16.37 -2.62
C SER A 69 -8.15 15.89 -1.47
N VAL A 70 -9.46 15.95 -1.68
CA VAL A 70 -10.46 15.50 -0.73
C VAL A 70 -11.29 14.42 -1.42
N TYR A 71 -11.42 13.29 -0.77
CA TYR A 71 -12.14 12.12 -1.27
C TYR A 71 -13.28 11.81 -0.33
N ILE A 72 -14.51 11.86 -0.84
CA ILE A 72 -15.72 11.62 -0.06
C ILE A 72 -16.29 10.25 -0.44
N CYS A 73 -16.48 9.38 0.56
CA CYS A 73 -17.05 8.04 0.38
C CYS A 73 -18.51 8.02 0.86
N PHE A 74 -19.46 7.74 -0.03
CA PHE A 74 -20.90 7.72 0.29
C PHE A 74 -21.43 6.32 0.65
N GLY A 75 -22.51 6.26 1.43
CA GLY A 75 -23.21 5.03 1.81
C GLY A 75 -24.50 4.80 1.01
N ARG A 76 -24.82 3.52 0.73
CA ARG A 76 -26.02 2.95 0.08
C ARG A 76 -26.09 2.83 -1.44
N ALA A 77 -25.48 3.71 -2.24
CA ALA A 77 -25.51 3.57 -3.70
C ALA A 77 -24.31 4.22 -4.43
N THR A 78 -23.09 3.90 -3.97
CA THR A 78 -21.79 4.15 -4.62
C THR A 78 -21.66 5.48 -5.37
N ALA A 79 -21.16 6.50 -4.67
CA ALA A 79 -20.43 7.56 -5.34
C ALA A 79 -19.12 7.78 -4.57
N TYR A 80 -18.10 8.14 -5.33
CA TYR A 80 -16.83 8.63 -4.82
C TYR A 80 -16.68 10.00 -5.46
N MET A 81 -16.50 11.02 -4.62
CA MET A 81 -16.29 12.37 -5.10
C MET A 81 -14.85 12.76 -4.82
N HIS A 82 -14.09 12.99 -5.89
CA HIS A 82 -12.79 13.65 -5.80
C HIS A 82 -12.98 15.15 -5.92
N LEU A 83 -12.63 15.84 -4.86
CA LEU A 83 -12.60 17.28 -4.77
C LEU A 83 -11.15 17.74 -4.64
N SER A 84 -10.89 18.97 -5.04
CA SER A 84 -9.61 19.63 -4.82
C SER A 84 -9.86 20.96 -4.12
N GLY A 85 -8.93 21.37 -3.27
CA GLY A 85 -9.03 22.62 -2.55
C GLY A 85 -7.67 23.12 -2.09
N ARG A 86 -7.65 24.27 -1.42
CA ARG A 86 -6.46 24.83 -0.79
C ARG A 86 -6.70 25.06 0.68
N VAL A 87 -5.65 24.87 1.47
CA VAL A 87 -5.65 25.20 2.90
C VAL A 87 -5.78 26.72 3.06
N ALA A 88 -6.94 27.17 3.51
CA ALA A 88 -7.22 28.59 3.77
C ALA A 88 -6.65 29.02 5.12
N GLU A 89 -6.90 28.23 6.16
CA GLU A 89 -6.49 28.52 7.54
C GLU A 89 -6.07 27.27 8.28
N VAL A 90 -5.13 27.44 9.22
CA VAL A 90 -4.65 26.41 10.14
C VAL A 90 -4.55 27.05 11.51
N ASN A 91 -5.44 26.66 12.42
CA ASN A 91 -5.51 27.19 13.77
C ASN A 91 -5.11 26.11 14.77
N ARG A 92 -4.16 26.42 15.67
CA ARG A 92 -3.75 25.51 16.73
C ARG A 92 -4.77 25.55 17.86
N CYS A 93 -5.24 24.39 18.28
CA CYS A 93 -6.14 24.22 19.41
C CYS A 93 -5.47 23.34 20.47
N GLU A 94 -5.46 23.80 21.72
CA GLU A 94 -5.08 22.98 22.87
C GLU A 94 -6.34 22.39 23.49
N ILE A 95 -6.56 21.09 23.27
CA ILE A 95 -7.65 20.35 23.91
C ILE A 95 -6.97 19.22 24.68
N SER A 96 -7.00 19.29 26.02
CA SER A 96 -6.54 18.22 26.91
C SER A 96 -5.11 17.70 26.62
N GLU A 97 -4.09 18.50 26.94
CA GLU A 97 -2.64 18.18 26.85
C GLU A 97 -2.11 17.71 25.48
N THR A 98 -2.96 17.55 24.48
CA THR A 98 -2.61 17.13 23.12
C THR A 98 -2.86 18.27 22.15
N THR A 99 -1.82 18.69 21.43
CA THR A 99 -1.94 19.70 20.39
C THR A 99 -2.77 19.14 19.22
N ARG A 100 -3.81 19.88 18.84
CA ARG A 100 -4.60 19.61 17.63
C ARG A 100 -4.64 20.85 16.75
N TYR A 101 -5.02 20.66 15.50
CA TYR A 101 -5.15 21.74 14.53
C TYR A 101 -6.53 21.67 13.90
N THR A 102 -7.21 22.82 13.88
CA THR A 102 -8.39 23.06 13.04
C THR A 102 -7.90 23.54 11.68
N ILE A 103 -8.31 22.83 10.63
CA ILE A 103 -7.88 23.09 9.25
C ILE A 103 -9.11 23.42 8.42
N SER A 104 -9.11 24.60 7.81
CA SER A 104 -10.15 25.06 6.90
C SER A 104 -9.64 24.98 5.47
N LEU A 105 -10.34 24.21 4.62
CA LEU A 105 -10.09 24.09 3.21
C LEU A 105 -11.12 24.89 2.40
N HIS A 106 -10.65 25.68 1.45
CA HIS A 106 -11.47 26.24 0.38
C HIS A 106 -11.42 25.29 -0.82
N LEU A 107 -12.55 24.71 -1.19
CA LEU A 107 -12.70 23.82 -2.33
C LEU A 107 -12.67 24.63 -3.64
N ASN A 108 -12.20 24.00 -4.71
CA ASN A 108 -12.28 24.58 -6.04
C ASN A 108 -13.75 24.58 -6.51
N PRO A 109 -14.14 25.52 -7.39
CA PRO A 109 -15.49 25.57 -7.94
C PRO A 109 -15.89 24.23 -8.57
N LEU A 110 -17.06 23.73 -8.17
CA LEU A 110 -17.63 22.48 -8.66
C LEU A 110 -18.41 22.72 -9.94
N SER A 111 -18.47 21.72 -10.83
CA SER A 111 -19.47 21.72 -11.92
C SER A 111 -20.89 21.62 -11.35
N GLU A 112 -21.91 22.04 -12.10
CA GLU A 112 -23.31 21.96 -11.67
C GLU A 112 -23.72 20.54 -11.25
N THR A 113 -23.21 19.52 -11.94
CA THR A 113 -23.44 18.11 -11.60
C THR A 113 -22.78 17.72 -10.29
N GLU A 114 -21.51 18.08 -10.09
CA GLU A 114 -20.77 17.81 -8.85
C GLU A 114 -21.43 18.53 -7.65
N GLN A 115 -21.80 19.80 -7.83
CA GLN A 115 -22.50 20.59 -6.82
C GLN A 115 -23.84 19.94 -6.43
N SER A 116 -24.63 19.49 -7.41
CA SER A 116 -25.92 18.83 -7.17
C SER A 116 -25.77 17.51 -6.39
N VAL A 117 -24.76 16.71 -6.72
CA VAL A 117 -24.45 15.45 -6.01
C VAL A 117 -24.08 15.74 -4.55
N LEU A 118 -23.14 16.66 -4.32
CA LEU A 118 -22.71 17.01 -2.97
C LEU A 118 -23.85 17.62 -2.15
N GLN A 119 -24.64 18.51 -2.75
CA GLN A 119 -25.80 19.12 -2.09
C GLN A 119 -26.85 18.08 -1.68
N SER A 120 -27.14 17.12 -2.57
CA SER A 120 -28.07 16.03 -2.23
C SER A 120 -27.55 15.19 -1.06
N CYS A 121 -26.24 14.93 -0.99
CA CYS A 121 -25.64 14.20 0.12
C CYS A 121 -25.70 14.99 1.44
N LEU A 122 -25.39 16.30 1.39
CA LEU A 122 -25.50 17.18 2.55
C LEU A 122 -26.94 17.23 3.08
N HIS A 123 -27.94 17.32 2.21
CA HIS A 123 -29.34 17.24 2.61
C HIS A 123 -29.71 15.91 3.27
N GLU A 124 -29.21 14.77 2.77
CA GLU A 124 -29.49 13.46 3.40
C GLU A 124 -28.84 13.35 4.78
N ILE A 125 -27.61 13.85 4.94
CA ILE A 125 -26.93 13.93 6.23
C ILE A 125 -27.73 14.79 7.21
N ASP A 126 -28.12 16.01 6.78
CA ASP A 126 -28.86 16.94 7.62
C ASP A 126 -30.22 16.35 8.05
N ALA A 127 -30.93 15.69 7.13
CA ALA A 127 -32.17 14.97 7.41
C ALA A 127 -31.95 13.84 8.43
N TYR A 128 -30.85 13.08 8.31
CA TYR A 128 -30.50 12.01 9.25
C TYR A 128 -30.17 12.55 10.65
N LEU A 129 -29.34 13.60 10.74
CA LEU A 129 -28.98 14.26 12.00
C LEU A 129 -30.21 14.87 12.69
N THR A 130 -31.08 15.51 11.91
CA THR A 130 -32.36 16.04 12.40
C THR A 130 -33.26 14.91 12.92
N GLY A 131 -33.29 13.76 12.23
CA GLY A 131 -33.99 12.56 12.67
C GLY A 131 -33.49 12.01 14.01
N LEU A 132 -32.16 11.90 14.18
CA LEU A 132 -31.54 11.49 15.45
C LEU A 132 -31.85 12.47 16.59
N THR A 133 -31.83 13.77 16.30
CA THR A 133 -32.13 14.81 17.30
C THR A 133 -33.58 14.74 17.75
N ARG A 134 -34.52 14.49 16.82
CA ARG A 134 -35.94 14.24 17.11
C ARG A 134 -36.16 12.97 17.92
N GLN A 135 -35.43 11.89 17.63
CA GLN A 135 -35.48 10.66 18.43
C GLN A 135 -34.92 10.86 19.84
N LYS A 136 -33.82 11.60 20.00
CA LYS A 136 -33.27 11.94 21.33
C LYS A 136 -34.22 12.81 22.15
N SER A 137 -34.88 13.78 21.54
CA SER A 137 -35.89 14.62 22.23
C SER A 137 -37.19 13.87 22.52
N ALA A 138 -37.59 12.90 21.70
CA ALA A 138 -38.69 11.98 22.01
C ALA A 138 -38.34 10.96 23.12
N HIS A 139 -37.09 10.48 23.17
CA HIS A 139 -36.60 9.58 24.22
C HIS A 139 -36.28 10.29 25.55
N GLN A 140 -35.92 11.59 25.54
CA GLN A 140 -35.80 12.38 26.77
C GLN A 140 -37.15 12.58 27.49
N HIS A 141 -38.28 12.40 26.80
CA HIS A 141 -39.60 12.33 27.43
C HIS A 141 -40.01 10.92 27.88
N ARG A 142 -39.19 9.89 27.65
CA ARG A 142 -39.43 8.50 28.08
C ARG A 142 -38.15 7.87 28.65
N ARG A 143 -38.00 8.01 29.97
CA ARG A 143 -37.09 7.33 30.91
C ARG A 143 -35.67 7.91 31.08
N ASN A 144 -35.42 8.34 32.31
CA ASN A 144 -34.10 8.30 32.96
C ASN A 144 -33.66 6.83 33.07
N GLY A 145 -32.48 6.47 32.54
CA GLY A 145 -31.84 5.22 32.93
C GLY A 145 -30.82 4.58 31.98
N ASP A 146 -30.87 4.83 30.67
CA ASP A 146 -30.00 4.10 29.72
C ASP A 146 -28.80 4.94 29.22
N PRO A 147 -27.62 4.31 29.00
CA PRO A 147 -26.43 4.98 28.51
C PRO A 147 -26.64 5.49 27.06
N PRO A 148 -25.92 6.55 26.65
CA PRO A 148 -26.18 7.23 25.39
C PRO A 148 -25.98 6.30 24.20
N ALA A 149 -26.99 6.29 23.33
CA ALA A 149 -27.07 5.53 22.08
C ALA A 149 -25.76 5.52 21.29
N GLU A 150 -25.39 4.32 20.86
CA GLU A 150 -24.27 4.00 19.98
C GLU A 150 -24.17 4.95 18.77
N ARG A 151 -22.93 5.16 18.34
CA ARG A 151 -22.53 5.97 17.18
C ARG A 151 -23.11 5.40 15.88
N THR A 152 -24.39 5.64 15.61
CA THR A 152 -25.01 5.21 14.36
C THR A 152 -24.54 6.15 13.24
N ASN A 153 -23.68 5.63 12.38
CA ASN A 153 -23.14 6.32 11.20
C ASN A 153 -24.30 6.84 10.31
N PRO A 154 -24.31 8.10 9.85
CA PRO A 154 -25.22 8.51 8.78
C PRO A 154 -25.08 7.54 7.61
N ARG A 155 -26.23 7.10 7.09
CA ARG A 155 -26.32 6.16 5.97
C ARG A 155 -25.73 6.73 4.66
N SER A 156 -25.44 8.03 4.62
CA SER A 156 -25.10 8.82 3.44
C SER A 156 -23.60 9.10 3.24
N ILE A 157 -22.80 9.36 4.30
CA ILE A 157 -21.32 9.50 4.18
C ILE A 157 -20.61 8.60 5.18
N LEU A 158 -19.69 7.75 4.70
CA LEU A 158 -18.99 6.74 5.49
C LEU A 158 -17.63 7.21 6.03
N SER A 159 -16.92 8.06 5.28
CA SER A 159 -15.64 8.66 5.67
C SER A 159 -15.15 9.70 4.65
N LEU A 160 -14.29 10.61 5.08
CA LEU A 160 -13.53 11.50 4.19
C LEU A 160 -12.04 11.13 4.24
N PHE A 161 -11.35 11.17 3.09
CA PHE A 161 -9.90 11.09 3.01
C PHE A 161 -9.36 12.40 2.44
N VAL A 162 -8.47 13.07 3.17
CA VAL A 162 -7.88 14.37 2.76
C VAL A 162 -6.39 14.19 2.63
N THR A 163 -5.79 14.68 1.55
CA THR A 163 -4.35 14.54 1.37
C THR A 163 -3.74 15.73 0.63
N ASP A 164 -2.60 16.21 1.10
CA ASP A 164 -1.74 17.17 0.39
C ASP A 164 -0.88 16.52 -0.70
N ASN A 165 -1.14 15.24 -0.89
CA ASN A 165 -0.25 14.30 -1.48
C ASN A 165 -1.12 13.40 -2.38
N PRO A 166 -1.58 13.98 -3.50
CA PRO A 166 -2.60 13.39 -4.32
C PRO A 166 -2.03 12.14 -4.97
N TYR A 167 -2.50 10.98 -4.51
CA TYR A 167 -2.66 9.87 -5.44
C TYR A 167 -3.43 10.45 -6.62
N THR A 168 -2.82 10.47 -7.79
CA THR A 168 -3.63 10.45 -9.01
C THR A 168 -4.21 9.05 -9.05
N LEU A 169 -5.24 8.80 -8.23
CA LEU A 169 -6.12 7.64 -8.36
C LEU A 169 -6.70 7.78 -9.76
N PRO A 170 -6.28 6.95 -10.73
CA PRO A 170 -6.63 7.17 -12.12
C PRO A 170 -8.02 6.60 -12.38
N TYR A 171 -9.05 7.01 -11.63
CA TYR A 171 -10.40 6.50 -11.84
C TYR A 171 -11.43 7.61 -11.55
N ARG A 172 -11.76 8.37 -12.60
CA ARG A 172 -13.13 8.85 -12.74
C ARG A 172 -13.97 7.61 -13.07
N LEU A 173 -14.84 7.20 -12.15
CA LEU A 173 -16.00 6.38 -12.53
C LEU A 173 -16.68 7.15 -13.66
N LYS A 174 -16.66 6.60 -14.88
CA LYS A 174 -17.46 7.18 -15.97
C LYS A 174 -18.91 7.07 -15.53
N SER A 175 -19.48 8.17 -15.08
CA SER A 175 -20.91 8.33 -14.81
C SER A 175 -21.69 8.32 -16.12
N GLN A 176 -21.70 7.20 -16.83
CA GLN A 176 -22.65 6.97 -17.91
C GLN A 176 -23.17 5.53 -17.80
N ASN A 177 -24.49 5.43 -17.57
CA ASN A 177 -25.34 4.24 -17.64
C ASN A 177 -25.64 3.47 -16.34
N LEU A 178 -25.90 4.17 -15.22
CA LEU A 178 -26.61 3.56 -14.07
C LEU A 178 -28.13 3.82 -14.04
N PHE A 179 -28.70 4.38 -15.12
CA PHE A 179 -30.15 4.46 -15.34
C PHE A 179 -30.50 4.06 -16.77
N SER A 180 -30.51 2.77 -17.09
CA SER A 180 -31.21 2.27 -18.28
C SER A 180 -31.66 0.79 -18.22
N THR A 181 -31.36 0.04 -17.16
CA THR A 181 -31.71 -1.40 -17.09
C THR A 181 -33.12 -1.71 -16.58
N LEU A 182 -34.11 -0.85 -16.83
CA LEU A 182 -35.52 -1.14 -16.52
C LEU A 182 -36.53 -0.79 -17.63
N SER A 183 -36.07 -0.68 -18.89
CA SER A 183 -36.99 -0.48 -20.01
C SER A 183 -36.39 -0.97 -21.32
N HIS A 184 -36.34 -2.30 -21.49
CA HIS A 184 -36.78 -3.01 -22.70
C HIS A 184 -36.24 -4.44 -22.69
N MET A 185 -37.03 -5.36 -22.12
CA MET A 185 -37.10 -6.69 -22.70
C MET A 185 -37.84 -6.58 -24.04
N GLY A 186 -37.16 -6.92 -25.13
CA GLY A 186 -37.77 -6.92 -26.45
C GLY A 186 -36.78 -7.15 -27.59
N SER A 187 -36.65 -8.42 -28.00
CA SER A 187 -36.58 -8.88 -29.40
C SER A 187 -35.38 -8.52 -30.30
N GLN A 188 -34.62 -9.57 -30.68
CA GLN A 188 -34.02 -9.84 -32.02
C GLN A 188 -32.90 -8.90 -32.52
N ALA A 189 -31.87 -9.26 -33.28
CA ALA A 189 -31.36 -10.45 -33.97
C ALA A 189 -29.86 -10.16 -34.29
N VAL A 190 -28.94 -11.11 -34.12
CA VAL A 190 -28.21 -11.86 -35.18
C VAL A 190 -27.72 -11.05 -36.40
N ARG A 191 -26.41 -11.22 -36.70
CA ARG A 191 -25.59 -10.82 -37.89
C ARG A 191 -25.13 -9.34 -37.91
N LEU A 192 -23.88 -9.01 -38.21
CA LEU A 192 -22.99 -9.54 -39.26
C LEU A 192 -21.51 -9.33 -38.86
N MET A 193 -20.67 -10.31 -39.17
CA MET A 193 -19.21 -10.18 -39.19
C MET A 193 -18.80 -9.27 -40.36
N THR A 194 -17.84 -8.37 -40.12
CA THR A 194 -16.96 -7.85 -41.16
C THR A 194 -15.51 -8.05 -40.77
N THR A 195 -14.87 -8.81 -41.66
CA THR A 195 -13.49 -9.26 -41.73
C THR A 195 -12.51 -8.09 -41.82
N VAL A 196 -11.51 -8.06 -40.94
CA VAL A 196 -10.22 -7.40 -41.21
C VAL A 196 -9.16 -8.49 -41.40
N SER A 197 -8.71 -8.59 -42.65
CA SER A 197 -7.66 -9.47 -43.13
C SER A 197 -6.30 -9.09 -42.55
N LEU A 198 -5.77 -9.91 -41.65
CA LEU A 198 -4.35 -9.91 -41.30
C LEU A 198 -3.61 -10.79 -42.32
N ARG A 199 -2.87 -10.15 -43.22
CA ARG A 199 -1.89 -10.82 -44.10
C ARG A 199 -0.90 -11.61 -43.24
N LYS A 200 -1.03 -12.94 -43.25
CA LYS A 200 0.02 -13.88 -42.85
C LYS A 200 1.19 -13.73 -43.83
N SER A 201 2.35 -13.34 -43.32
CA SER A 201 3.62 -13.59 -44.00
C SER A 201 3.89 -15.11 -44.03
N ALA A 202 4.31 -15.61 -45.19
CA ALA A 202 4.66 -17.01 -45.40
C ALA A 202 5.92 -17.39 -44.58
N PRO A 203 6.01 -18.61 -44.04
CA PRO A 203 7.21 -19.06 -43.34
C PRO A 203 8.29 -19.49 -44.35
N MET A 204 9.48 -18.92 -44.22
CA MET A 204 10.71 -19.43 -44.82
C MET A 204 11.14 -20.74 -44.12
N PRO A 205 11.73 -21.72 -44.83
CA PRO A 205 12.20 -22.95 -44.20
C PRO A 205 13.49 -22.66 -43.42
N SER A 206 13.39 -22.64 -42.09
CA SER A 206 14.58 -22.67 -41.22
C SER A 206 14.67 -24.06 -40.59
N ALA A 207 15.86 -24.67 -40.70
CA ALA A 207 16.16 -25.94 -40.06
C ALA A 207 15.80 -25.85 -38.57
N SER A 208 14.82 -26.64 -38.13
CA SER A 208 14.35 -26.63 -36.75
C SER A 208 15.40 -27.29 -35.85
N LEU A 209 16.32 -26.49 -35.32
CA LEU A 209 17.11 -26.87 -34.16
C LEU A 209 16.15 -27.29 -33.05
N SER A 210 16.37 -28.47 -32.46
CA SER A 210 15.50 -28.95 -31.38
C SER A 210 15.41 -27.90 -30.27
N HIS A 211 14.26 -27.77 -29.61
CA HIS A 211 14.06 -26.85 -28.49
C HIS A 211 15.16 -26.98 -27.41
N ARG A 212 15.69 -28.20 -27.22
CA ARG A 212 16.84 -28.47 -26.33
C ARG A 212 18.12 -27.82 -26.83
N THR A 213 18.43 -27.90 -28.12
CA THR A 213 19.62 -27.29 -28.73
C THR A 213 19.57 -25.76 -28.64
N LEU A 214 18.40 -25.16 -28.83
CA LEU A 214 18.21 -23.71 -28.72
C LEU A 214 18.42 -23.20 -27.28
N LEU A 215 17.95 -23.96 -26.28
CA LEU A 215 18.18 -23.68 -24.86
C LEU A 215 19.66 -23.78 -24.49
N TRP A 216 20.36 -24.81 -25.01
CA TRP A 216 21.80 -24.98 -24.80
C TRP A 216 22.62 -23.84 -25.42
N LEU A 217 22.32 -23.42 -26.66
CA LEU A 217 22.99 -22.29 -27.31
C LEU A 217 22.78 -20.96 -26.55
N ARG A 218 21.58 -20.72 -26.02
CA ARG A 218 21.31 -19.55 -25.14
C ARG A 218 22.07 -19.60 -23.81
N SER A 219 22.63 -20.74 -23.43
CA SER A 219 23.34 -20.93 -22.15
C SER A 219 24.82 -20.59 -22.22
N ILE A 220 25.42 -20.54 -23.41
CA ILE A 220 26.85 -20.23 -23.60
C ILE A 220 27.20 -18.81 -23.09
N PRO A 221 26.46 -17.73 -23.45
CA PRO A 221 26.75 -16.40 -22.91
C PRO A 221 26.54 -16.31 -21.40
N LEU A 222 25.58 -17.07 -20.85
CA LEU A 222 25.31 -17.12 -19.41
C LEU A 222 26.44 -17.83 -18.65
N PHE A 223 27.03 -18.87 -19.24
CA PHE A 223 28.19 -19.54 -18.68
C PHE A 223 29.43 -18.64 -18.71
N ILE A 224 29.67 -17.91 -19.80
CA ILE A 224 30.73 -16.89 -19.88
C ILE A 224 30.49 -15.79 -18.83
N GLN A 225 29.24 -15.36 -18.65
CA GLN A 225 28.87 -14.40 -17.62
C GLN A 225 29.17 -14.92 -16.21
N LEU A 226 28.84 -16.19 -15.92
CA LEU A 226 29.17 -16.83 -14.66
C LEU A 226 30.68 -16.86 -14.42
N VAL A 227 31.47 -17.30 -15.41
CA VAL A 227 32.94 -17.34 -15.31
C VAL A 227 33.51 -15.93 -15.10
N ARG A 228 33.02 -14.93 -15.83
CA ARG A 228 33.38 -13.52 -15.62
C ARG A 228 33.09 -13.05 -14.20
N ASP A 229 31.90 -13.36 -13.68
CA ASP A 229 31.49 -12.99 -12.32
C ASP A 229 32.32 -13.75 -11.26
N LEU A 230 32.77 -14.98 -11.55
CA LEU A 230 33.73 -15.71 -10.72
C LEU A 230 35.10 -15.02 -10.71
N MET A 231 35.59 -14.61 -11.87
CA MET A 231 36.89 -13.93 -11.97
C MET A 231 36.88 -12.63 -11.14
N VAL A 232 35.81 -11.85 -11.22
CA VAL A 232 35.62 -10.62 -10.43
C VAL A 232 35.74 -10.86 -8.92
N ARG A 233 35.45 -12.07 -8.44
CA ARG A 233 35.63 -12.45 -7.02
C ARG A 233 37.11 -12.45 -6.60
N PHE A 234 38.04 -12.78 -7.49
CA PHE A 234 39.45 -12.95 -7.16
C PHE A 234 40.35 -11.82 -7.68
N LEU A 235 39.85 -10.97 -8.58
CA LEU A 235 40.61 -9.84 -9.12
C LEU A 235 40.64 -8.62 -8.18
N PRO A 236 41.74 -7.83 -8.18
CA PRO A 236 41.83 -6.54 -7.50
C PRO A 236 40.76 -5.55 -7.99
N ARG A 237 40.33 -4.60 -7.13
CA ARG A 237 39.26 -3.61 -7.43
C ARG A 237 39.49 -2.82 -8.73
N CYS A 238 40.74 -2.50 -9.07
CA CYS A 238 41.09 -1.81 -10.31
C CYS A 238 40.87 -2.70 -11.56
N ALA A 239 41.17 -3.99 -11.46
CA ALA A 239 41.04 -4.95 -12.54
C ALA A 239 39.59 -5.45 -12.73
N SER A 240 38.80 -5.55 -11.66
CA SER A 240 37.38 -5.93 -11.74
C SER A 240 36.53 -4.94 -12.55
N ARG A 241 36.93 -3.67 -12.60
CA ARG A 241 36.26 -2.61 -13.39
C ARG A 241 36.33 -2.85 -14.91
N PHE A 242 37.27 -3.67 -15.39
CA PHE A 242 37.33 -4.07 -16.80
C PHE A 242 36.36 -5.20 -17.14
N LEU A 243 35.93 -5.98 -16.14
CA LEU A 243 35.05 -7.14 -16.34
C LEU A 243 33.58 -6.85 -16.03
N VAL A 244 33.29 -5.89 -15.13
CA VAL A 244 31.93 -5.55 -14.72
C VAL A 244 31.71 -4.05 -14.79
N GLN A 245 30.54 -3.65 -15.30
CA GLN A 245 30.18 -2.25 -15.43
C GLN A 245 30.01 -1.60 -14.05
N PRO A 246 30.58 -0.41 -13.80
CA PRO A 246 30.31 0.34 -12.60
C PRO A 246 28.82 0.67 -12.46
N VAL A 247 28.29 0.55 -11.25
CA VAL A 247 26.89 0.83 -10.91
C VAL A 247 26.79 1.83 -9.76
N ASP A 248 25.73 2.62 -9.73
CA ASP A 248 25.40 3.55 -8.65
C ASP A 248 24.75 2.84 -7.45
N PHE A 249 23.94 1.81 -7.71
CA PHE A 249 23.19 1.06 -6.69
C PHE A 249 23.00 -0.41 -7.07
N VAL A 250 22.70 -1.24 -6.08
CA VAL A 250 22.43 -2.68 -6.28
C VAL A 250 21.20 -3.11 -5.50
N PHE A 251 20.39 -4.00 -6.08
CA PHE A 251 19.39 -4.75 -5.33
C PHE A 251 19.81 -6.23 -5.27
N ILE A 252 19.72 -6.85 -4.10
CA ILE A 252 20.14 -8.23 -3.86
C ILE A 252 18.90 -9.09 -3.68
N GLY A 253 18.70 -10.04 -4.59
CA GLY A 253 17.68 -11.08 -4.49
C GLY A 253 18.25 -12.47 -4.28
N HIS A 254 17.36 -13.45 -4.16
CA HIS A 254 17.68 -14.88 -4.16
C HIS A 254 16.50 -15.63 -4.81
N PRO A 255 16.71 -16.84 -5.35
CA PRO A 255 15.60 -17.65 -5.83
C PRO A 255 14.70 -18.06 -4.66
N ARG A 256 13.37 -17.94 -4.81
CA ARG A 256 12.43 -18.34 -3.75
C ARG A 256 12.44 -19.85 -3.58
N ASP A 257 12.40 -20.55 -4.71
CA ASP A 257 12.49 -21.99 -4.86
C ASP A 257 13.27 -22.35 -6.14
N LEU A 258 13.34 -23.64 -6.48
CA LEU A 258 14.04 -24.11 -7.68
C LEU A 258 13.36 -23.72 -9.00
N THR A 259 12.09 -23.32 -8.98
CA THR A 259 11.32 -22.90 -10.17
C THR A 259 11.73 -21.52 -10.67
N ASP A 260 12.31 -20.69 -9.81
CA ASP A 260 12.86 -19.39 -10.19
C ASP A 260 14.20 -19.50 -10.94
N VAL A 261 14.94 -20.61 -10.76
CA VAL A 261 16.26 -20.80 -11.38
C VAL A 261 16.21 -20.73 -12.91
N PRO A 262 15.26 -21.42 -13.58
CA PRO A 262 15.01 -21.27 -15.02
C PRO A 262 14.83 -19.85 -15.56
N ARG A 263 14.39 -18.89 -14.75
CA ARG A 263 14.16 -17.51 -15.20
C ARG A 263 15.47 -16.85 -15.67
N LYS A 264 16.58 -17.16 -15.02
CA LYS A 264 17.93 -16.73 -15.43
C LYS A 264 18.66 -17.78 -16.26
N PHE A 265 18.48 -19.06 -15.91
CA PHE A 265 19.23 -20.17 -16.48
C PHE A 265 18.28 -21.19 -17.13
N PRO A 266 17.81 -20.95 -18.37
CA PRO A 266 16.79 -21.78 -19.00
C PRO A 266 17.14 -23.27 -19.07
N PHE A 267 18.43 -23.62 -19.13
CA PHE A 267 18.91 -25.00 -19.10
C PHE A 267 18.57 -25.75 -17.81
N ALA A 268 18.31 -25.06 -16.70
CA ALA A 268 17.90 -25.68 -15.45
C ALA A 268 16.57 -26.45 -15.57
N LYS A 269 15.71 -26.11 -16.54
CA LYS A 269 14.49 -26.88 -16.84
C LYS A 269 14.79 -28.31 -17.32
N LEU A 270 15.99 -28.54 -17.85
CA LEU A 270 16.41 -29.83 -18.41
C LEU A 270 17.15 -30.71 -17.40
N MET A 271 17.41 -30.21 -16.18
CA MET A 271 18.18 -30.91 -15.17
C MET A 271 17.29 -31.42 -14.03
N PRO A 272 17.58 -32.59 -13.44
CA PRO A 272 16.92 -33.04 -12.22
C PRO A 272 17.05 -32.00 -11.08
N PRO A 273 15.98 -31.75 -10.28
CA PRO A 273 15.99 -30.74 -9.22
C PRO A 273 17.16 -30.89 -8.24
N ALA A 274 17.55 -32.12 -7.89
CA ALA A 274 18.68 -32.39 -7.00
C ALA A 274 20.02 -31.87 -7.55
N ILE A 275 20.21 -31.88 -8.87
CA ILE A 275 21.41 -31.35 -9.52
C ILE A 275 21.39 -29.82 -9.48
N VAL A 276 20.25 -29.21 -9.80
CA VAL A 276 20.07 -27.75 -9.73
C VAL A 276 20.32 -27.25 -8.30
N GLU A 277 19.76 -27.95 -7.31
CA GLU A 277 19.93 -27.63 -5.90
C GLU A 277 21.41 -27.71 -5.48
N ARG A 278 22.10 -28.79 -5.83
CA ARG A 278 23.53 -28.98 -5.52
C ARG A 278 24.38 -27.91 -6.20
N TRP A 279 24.06 -27.54 -7.43
CA TRP A 279 24.75 -26.49 -8.15
C TRP A 279 24.59 -25.13 -7.44
N PHE A 280 23.36 -24.69 -7.17
CA PHE A 280 23.09 -23.41 -6.49
C PHE A 280 23.74 -23.32 -5.11
N ARG A 281 23.83 -24.44 -4.37
CA ARG A 281 24.52 -24.49 -3.08
C ARG A 281 25.98 -24.02 -3.17
N HIS A 282 26.67 -24.38 -4.25
CA HIS A 282 28.10 -24.06 -4.46
C HIS A 282 28.33 -22.86 -5.39
N GLN A 283 27.28 -22.32 -5.99
CA GLN A 283 27.36 -21.20 -6.91
C GLN A 283 27.82 -19.91 -6.20
N TRP A 284 28.67 -19.11 -6.84
CA TRP A 284 29.08 -17.79 -6.36
C TRP A 284 28.03 -16.72 -6.66
N PRO A 285 27.98 -15.60 -5.90
CA PRO A 285 27.14 -14.45 -6.24
C PRO A 285 27.39 -13.92 -7.65
N PHE A 286 26.35 -13.57 -8.38
CA PHE A 286 26.45 -13.15 -9.78
C PHE A 286 25.46 -12.03 -10.12
N VAL A 287 25.71 -11.33 -11.23
CA VAL A 287 24.85 -10.27 -11.75
C VAL A 287 23.68 -10.91 -12.52
N ALA A 288 22.45 -10.76 -12.05
CA ALA A 288 21.28 -11.21 -12.78
C ALA A 288 20.97 -10.30 -13.97
N SER A 289 20.89 -8.99 -13.72
CA SER A 289 20.60 -7.98 -14.74
C SER A 289 21.15 -6.61 -14.35
N TYR A 290 21.16 -5.68 -15.30
CA TYR A 290 21.37 -4.26 -15.03
C TYR A 290 20.04 -3.53 -15.05
N ILE A 291 19.89 -2.57 -14.15
CA ILE A 291 18.71 -1.71 -14.04
C ILE A 291 19.04 -0.38 -14.72
N THR A 292 18.20 0.04 -15.66
CA THR A 292 18.44 1.21 -16.52
C THR A 292 17.25 2.16 -16.51
N GLY A 293 17.49 3.42 -16.91
CA GLY A 293 16.43 4.42 -17.10
C GLY A 293 16.08 5.24 -15.85
N LEU A 294 16.54 4.83 -14.67
CA LEU A 294 16.40 5.62 -13.44
C LEU A 294 17.16 6.95 -13.56
N LYS A 295 16.50 8.05 -13.19
CA LYS A 295 17.07 9.41 -13.17
C LYS A 295 17.24 9.86 -11.72
N ALA A 296 18.39 10.45 -11.41
CA ALA A 296 18.59 11.19 -10.18
C ALA A 296 17.79 12.50 -10.19
N LYS A 297 17.64 13.15 -9.03
CA LYS A 297 17.06 14.50 -8.93
C LYS A 297 17.76 15.53 -9.84
N SER A 298 19.06 15.36 -10.08
CA SER A 298 19.84 16.20 -11.00
C SER A 298 19.60 15.93 -12.49
N GLY A 299 18.76 14.95 -12.85
CA GLY A 299 18.54 14.49 -14.22
C GLY A 299 19.60 13.49 -14.73
N ARG A 300 20.67 13.23 -13.98
CA ARG A 300 21.69 12.22 -14.33
C ARG A 300 21.07 10.81 -14.35
N LEU A 301 21.32 10.06 -15.41
CA LEU A 301 20.95 8.65 -15.47
C LEU A 301 21.80 7.82 -14.50
N LEU A 302 21.13 7.05 -13.66
CA LEU A 302 21.73 6.11 -12.73
C LEU A 302 21.76 4.71 -13.33
N LYS A 303 22.85 4.00 -13.08
CA LYS A 303 22.99 2.58 -13.45
C LYS A 303 22.83 1.73 -12.20
N GLY A 304 21.90 0.79 -12.21
CA GLY A 304 21.74 -0.19 -11.15
C GLY A 304 22.10 -1.60 -11.60
N ALA A 305 22.19 -2.54 -10.65
CA ALA A 305 22.21 -3.96 -10.96
C ALA A 305 21.38 -4.79 -9.97
N MET A 306 20.78 -5.86 -10.48
CA MET A 306 20.20 -6.93 -9.67
C MET A 306 21.25 -8.01 -9.47
N LEU A 307 21.65 -8.27 -8.23
CA LEU A 307 22.54 -9.37 -7.88
C LEU A 307 21.76 -10.52 -7.26
N ILE A 308 22.21 -11.74 -7.51
CA ILE A 308 21.65 -12.94 -6.88
C ILE A 308 22.62 -13.44 -5.82
N SER A 309 22.11 -13.59 -4.60
CA SER A 309 22.68 -14.42 -3.55
C SER A 309 22.20 -15.86 -3.76
N PRO A 310 23.03 -16.75 -4.32
CA PRO A 310 22.57 -18.06 -4.77
C PRO A 310 22.38 -18.99 -3.58
N LEU A 311 21.16 -19.06 -3.06
CA LEU A 311 20.60 -20.12 -2.21
C LEU A 311 19.07 -19.98 -2.28
N THR A 312 18.32 -21.09 -2.26
CA THR A 312 16.85 -21.01 -2.12
C THR A 312 16.46 -20.67 -0.68
N THR A 313 15.21 -20.23 -0.46
CA THR A 313 14.67 -19.98 0.90
C THR A 313 14.89 -21.19 1.82
N GLU A 314 14.57 -22.38 1.33
CA GLU A 314 14.72 -23.64 2.07
C GLU A 314 16.19 -23.92 2.45
N GLN A 315 17.13 -23.68 1.53
CA GLN A 315 18.56 -23.82 1.80
C GLN A 315 19.05 -22.81 2.85
N MET A 316 18.55 -21.58 2.78
CA MET A 316 18.88 -20.53 3.73
C MET A 316 18.36 -20.84 5.14
N ILE A 317 17.17 -21.43 5.25
CA ILE A 317 16.60 -21.92 6.51
C ILE A 317 17.42 -23.08 7.08
N ARG A 318 17.79 -24.06 6.23
CA ARG A 318 18.59 -25.23 6.64
C ARG A 318 19.99 -24.86 7.14
N ASN A 319 20.65 -23.89 6.51
CA ASN A 319 21.98 -23.43 6.92
C ASN A 319 22.10 -21.89 6.94
N PRO A 320 21.59 -21.24 8.00
CA PRO A 320 21.59 -19.78 8.11
C PRO A 320 23.00 -19.17 8.15
N ARG A 321 24.00 -19.90 8.67
CA ARG A 321 25.39 -19.44 8.71
C ARG A 321 25.98 -19.29 7.31
N ALA A 322 25.82 -20.33 6.48
CA ALA A 322 26.25 -20.29 5.09
C ALA A 322 25.49 -19.22 4.29
N ALA A 323 24.18 -19.07 4.56
CA ALA A 323 23.37 -18.06 3.92
C ALA A 323 23.81 -16.63 4.24
N ARG A 324 24.08 -16.30 5.52
CA ARG A 324 24.63 -14.99 5.90
C ARG A 324 25.96 -14.72 5.22
N GLN A 325 26.84 -15.73 5.17
CA GLN A 325 28.13 -15.60 4.48
C GLN A 325 27.93 -15.32 3.00
N ARG A 326 27.00 -16.02 2.33
CA ARG A 326 26.71 -15.80 0.91
C ARG A 326 26.13 -14.40 0.66
N VAL A 327 25.24 -13.91 1.52
CA VAL A 327 24.71 -12.54 1.43
C VAL A 327 25.84 -11.52 1.58
N LEU A 328 26.74 -11.69 2.55
CA LEU A 328 27.90 -10.81 2.72
C LEU A 328 28.81 -10.81 1.48
N GLU A 329 29.05 -11.97 0.87
CA GLU A 329 29.80 -12.07 -0.38
C GLU A 329 29.13 -11.30 -1.52
N THR A 330 27.80 -11.36 -1.62
CA THR A 330 27.03 -10.62 -2.62
C THR A 330 27.09 -9.11 -2.39
N VAL A 331 27.02 -8.65 -1.15
CA VAL A 331 27.17 -7.21 -0.82
C VAL A 331 28.59 -6.73 -1.15
N ARG A 332 29.62 -7.52 -0.86
CA ARG A 332 31.02 -7.21 -1.26
C ARG A 332 31.22 -7.19 -2.77
N LEU A 333 30.45 -7.97 -3.53
CA LEU A 333 30.42 -7.86 -4.99
C LEU A 333 29.84 -6.49 -5.41
N ALA A 334 28.74 -6.05 -4.79
CA ALA A 334 28.17 -4.73 -5.03
C ALA A 334 29.17 -3.59 -4.78
N GLU A 335 29.94 -3.64 -3.68
CA GLU A 335 30.99 -2.65 -3.39
C GLU A 335 32.05 -2.60 -4.48
N ARG A 336 32.49 -3.77 -4.97
CA ARG A 336 33.49 -3.86 -6.03
C ARG A 336 32.97 -3.32 -7.36
N MET A 337 31.66 -3.38 -7.59
CA MET A 337 31.00 -2.76 -8.73
C MET A 337 30.78 -1.24 -8.53
N GLY A 338 31.15 -0.68 -7.37
CA GLY A 338 31.08 0.75 -7.10
C GLY A 338 29.73 1.25 -6.58
N ALA A 339 28.81 0.35 -6.23
CA ALA A 339 27.51 0.74 -5.68
C ALA A 339 27.68 1.53 -4.37
N ARG A 340 26.93 2.63 -4.25
CA ARG A 340 26.85 3.42 -3.01
C ARG A 340 25.84 2.85 -2.01
N ILE A 341 24.78 2.22 -2.52
CA ILE A 341 23.72 1.63 -1.70
C ILE A 341 23.33 0.25 -2.23
N ALA A 342 23.03 -0.68 -1.32
CA ALA A 342 22.47 -1.99 -1.64
C ALA A 342 21.18 -2.28 -0.86
N GLY A 343 20.16 -2.71 -1.61
CA GLY A 343 18.92 -3.23 -1.05
C GLY A 343 18.99 -4.72 -0.77
N LEU A 344 18.52 -5.14 0.40
CA LEU A 344 18.43 -6.54 0.81
C LEU A 344 17.01 -7.06 0.59
N GLY A 345 16.79 -7.71 -0.55
CA GLY A 345 15.47 -8.24 -0.92
C GLY A 345 15.14 -9.58 -0.27
N ALA A 346 13.84 -9.81 -0.07
CA ALA A 346 13.27 -11.09 0.36
C ALA A 346 14.00 -11.68 1.59
N PHE A 347 14.36 -12.96 1.55
CA PHE A 347 14.95 -13.66 2.70
C PHE A 347 16.40 -13.23 3.01
N THR A 348 17.04 -12.42 2.16
CA THR A 348 18.40 -11.93 2.42
C THR A 348 18.47 -10.95 3.59
N SER A 349 17.44 -10.09 3.75
CA SER A 349 17.32 -9.22 4.93
C SER A 349 17.02 -10.05 6.19
N ILE A 350 16.11 -11.02 6.08
CA ILE A 350 15.67 -11.87 7.21
C ILE A 350 16.83 -12.68 7.77
N VAL A 351 17.59 -13.39 6.92
CA VAL A 351 18.68 -14.26 7.38
C VAL A 351 19.84 -13.49 8.02
N THR A 352 19.97 -12.20 7.69
CA THR A 352 20.97 -11.27 8.22
C THR A 352 20.46 -10.40 9.38
N ARG A 353 19.34 -10.80 10.01
CA ARG A 353 18.72 -10.09 11.13
C ARG A 353 18.36 -8.65 10.76
N ASP A 354 17.66 -8.49 9.65
CA ASP A 354 17.29 -7.21 9.03
C ASP A 354 18.53 -6.35 8.71
N GLY A 355 19.58 -6.98 8.16
CA GLY A 355 20.83 -6.33 7.78
C GLY A 355 21.82 -6.07 8.92
N LYS A 356 21.45 -6.30 10.19
CA LYS A 356 22.33 -6.07 11.36
C LYS A 356 23.63 -6.87 11.29
N ASP A 357 23.61 -8.07 10.70
CA ASP A 357 24.81 -8.91 10.58
C ASP A 357 25.87 -8.40 9.60
N LEU A 358 25.50 -7.41 8.78
CA LEU A 358 26.36 -6.83 7.75
C LEU A 358 26.99 -5.51 8.18
N LEU A 359 26.50 -4.91 9.28
CA LEU A 359 27.09 -3.70 9.87
C LEU A 359 28.58 -3.93 10.15
N ASP A 360 29.37 -2.89 9.92
CA ASP A 360 30.83 -2.86 10.09
C ASP A 360 31.64 -3.83 9.20
N LYS A 361 30.99 -4.62 8.33
CA LYS A 361 31.64 -5.56 7.40
C LYS A 361 31.70 -5.06 5.96
N VAL A 362 31.00 -3.95 5.68
CA VAL A 362 30.84 -3.30 4.38
C VAL A 362 30.85 -1.79 4.56
N HIS A 363 31.22 -1.07 3.51
CA HIS A 363 31.39 0.38 3.45
C HIS A 363 30.28 1.09 2.65
N LEU A 364 29.44 0.33 1.94
CA LEU A 364 28.32 0.87 1.18
C LEU A 364 27.07 0.98 2.07
N GLY A 365 26.15 1.90 1.73
CA GLY A 365 24.87 2.04 2.41
C GLY A 365 23.99 0.79 2.28
N LEU A 366 23.19 0.49 3.29
CA LEU A 366 22.32 -0.71 3.27
C LEU A 366 20.89 -0.30 3.56
N THR A 367 19.96 -0.96 2.89
CA THR A 367 18.54 -0.88 3.23
C THR A 367 17.84 -2.22 3.08
N THR A 368 16.84 -2.49 3.91
CA THR A 368 16.02 -3.70 3.80
C THR A 368 14.85 -3.55 2.83
N GLY A 369 14.43 -2.33 2.47
CA GLY A 369 13.24 -2.13 1.65
C GLY A 369 11.92 -2.31 2.43
N ASN A 370 11.99 -2.64 3.72
CA ASN A 370 10.82 -2.95 4.53
C ASN A 370 9.94 -1.73 4.82
N PRO A 371 10.48 -0.52 5.13
CA PRO A 371 9.65 0.66 5.35
C PRO A 371 8.81 1.02 4.13
N HIS A 372 9.40 1.06 2.93
CA HIS A 372 8.64 1.33 1.71
C HIS A 372 7.61 0.22 1.44
N SER A 373 7.97 -1.05 1.64
CA SER A 373 7.03 -2.16 1.44
C SER A 373 5.82 -2.08 2.39
N ALA A 374 6.05 -1.74 3.66
CA ALA A 374 4.98 -1.51 4.64
C ALA A 374 4.12 -0.31 4.24
N ALA A 375 4.76 0.78 3.82
CA ALA A 375 4.07 1.99 3.42
C ALA A 375 3.16 1.72 2.21
N ILE A 376 3.65 1.03 1.17
CA ILE A 376 2.86 0.61 0.00
C ILE A 376 1.73 -0.35 0.39
N ALA A 377 1.96 -1.28 1.32
CA ALA A 377 0.89 -2.15 1.81
C ALA A 377 -0.25 -1.36 2.47
N VAL A 378 0.09 -0.33 3.26
CA VAL A 378 -0.89 0.59 3.83
C VAL A 378 -1.58 1.43 2.76
N GLN A 379 -0.86 1.88 1.73
CA GLN A 379 -1.48 2.58 0.59
C GLN A 379 -2.49 1.70 -0.15
N ASN A 380 -2.16 0.43 -0.41
CA ASN A 380 -3.10 -0.53 -0.99
C ASN A 380 -4.36 -0.66 -0.14
N VAL A 381 -4.24 -0.74 1.19
CA VAL A 381 -5.41 -0.75 2.10
C VAL A 381 -6.25 0.50 1.92
N LEU A 382 -5.65 1.68 1.97
CA LEU A 382 -6.39 2.95 1.92
C LEU A 382 -7.09 3.14 0.57
N GLU A 383 -6.40 2.82 -0.53
CA GLU A 383 -6.97 2.90 -1.88
C GLU A 383 -8.09 1.87 -2.07
N ALA A 384 -7.88 0.61 -1.66
CA ALA A 384 -8.92 -0.41 -1.75
C ALA A 384 -10.13 -0.10 -0.85
N ALA A 385 -9.88 0.47 0.33
CA ALA A 385 -10.95 0.88 1.23
C ALA A 385 -11.78 2.03 0.63
N ALA A 386 -11.13 3.03 0.04
CA ALA A 386 -11.81 4.11 -0.66
C ALA A 386 -12.63 3.59 -1.86
N LEU A 387 -12.04 2.71 -2.67
CA LEU A 387 -12.69 2.16 -3.87
C LEU A 387 -13.84 1.18 -3.56
N THR A 388 -13.82 0.54 -2.39
CA THR A 388 -14.86 -0.41 -1.99
C THR A 388 -15.79 0.11 -0.90
N ASN A 389 -15.71 1.40 -0.54
CA ASN A 389 -16.51 2.04 0.53
C ASN A 389 -16.36 1.37 1.91
N LEU A 390 -15.13 0.99 2.27
CA LEU A 390 -14.81 0.52 3.61
C LEU A 390 -14.34 1.70 4.48
N SER A 391 -15.03 1.94 5.59
CA SER A 391 -14.65 2.98 6.55
C SER A 391 -13.53 2.48 7.45
N VAL A 392 -12.27 2.79 7.12
CA VAL A 392 -11.09 2.38 7.91
C VAL A 392 -11.22 2.75 9.40
N PRO A 393 -11.69 3.96 9.79
CA PRO A 393 -11.87 4.34 11.19
C PRO A 393 -12.86 3.51 12.01
N HIS A 394 -13.66 2.68 11.34
CA HIS A 394 -14.61 1.74 11.93
C HIS A 394 -14.22 0.27 11.69
N ALA A 395 -13.16 0.02 10.93
CA ALA A 395 -12.76 -1.31 10.53
C ALA A 395 -11.93 -2.02 11.61
N THR A 396 -12.11 -3.34 11.67
CA THR A 396 -11.15 -4.23 12.33
C THR A 396 -10.08 -4.65 11.33
N VAL A 397 -8.81 -4.46 11.71
CA VAL A 397 -7.65 -4.77 10.88
C VAL A 397 -6.86 -5.91 11.51
N ALA A 398 -6.70 -7.02 10.80
CA ALA A 398 -5.81 -8.11 11.21
C ALA A 398 -4.47 -8.04 10.46
N ILE A 399 -3.36 -8.21 11.18
CA ILE A 399 -2.02 -8.24 10.60
C ILE A 399 -1.36 -9.58 10.95
N VAL A 400 -1.23 -10.45 9.96
CA VAL A 400 -0.53 -11.74 10.07
C VAL A 400 0.96 -11.52 9.82
N GLY A 401 1.80 -11.94 10.76
CA GLY A 401 3.20 -11.53 10.83
C GLY A 401 3.36 -10.18 11.54
N GLY A 402 2.46 -9.85 12.47
CA GLY A 402 2.40 -8.56 13.14
C GLY A 402 3.66 -8.21 13.94
N ALA A 403 4.42 -9.20 14.42
CA ALA A 403 5.69 -8.95 15.08
C ALA A 403 6.85 -8.76 14.08
N GLY A 404 6.66 -9.12 12.80
CA GLY A 404 7.64 -8.96 11.72
C GLY A 404 8.00 -7.50 11.41
N SER A 405 9.04 -7.28 10.60
CA SER A 405 9.51 -5.93 10.27
C SER A 405 8.44 -5.13 9.54
N VAL A 406 7.93 -5.64 8.41
CA VAL A 406 6.84 -5.02 7.64
C VAL A 406 5.54 -4.98 8.45
N GLY A 407 5.12 -6.10 9.05
CA GLY A 407 3.87 -6.17 9.83
C GLY A 407 3.81 -5.19 10.99
N SER A 408 4.90 -5.04 11.76
CA SER A 408 4.95 -4.08 12.87
C SER A 408 4.92 -2.61 12.39
N ALA A 409 5.50 -2.30 11.23
CA ALA A 409 5.39 -0.98 10.62
C ALA A 409 3.95 -0.73 10.12
N CYS A 410 3.31 -1.70 9.47
CA CYS A 410 1.90 -1.61 9.10
C CYS A 410 1.00 -1.39 10.32
N ALA A 411 1.26 -2.09 11.45
CA ALA A 411 0.51 -1.92 12.69
C ALA A 411 0.62 -0.49 13.25
N LYS A 412 1.83 0.10 13.22
CA LYS A 412 2.05 1.48 13.65
C LYS A 412 1.40 2.52 12.72
N LEU A 413 1.34 2.24 11.42
CA LEU A 413 0.71 3.12 10.43
C LEU A 413 -0.82 3.04 10.43
N LEU A 414 -1.40 1.83 10.54
CA LEU A 414 -2.86 1.61 10.49
C LEU A 414 -3.55 1.68 11.84
N GLY A 415 -2.83 1.43 12.94
CA GLY A 415 -3.40 1.48 14.29
C GLY A 415 -4.08 2.80 14.62
N PRO A 416 -3.44 3.96 14.37
CA PRO A 416 -4.08 5.26 14.58
C PRO A 416 -5.30 5.53 13.68
N LEU A 417 -5.46 4.76 12.59
CA LEU A 417 -6.49 4.98 11.57
C LEU A 417 -7.69 4.05 11.71
N SER A 418 -7.56 2.96 12.47
CA SER A 418 -8.56 1.88 12.54
C SER A 418 -9.30 1.85 13.87
N ALA A 419 -10.43 1.13 13.92
CA ALA A 419 -11.18 0.97 15.17
C ALA A 419 -10.51 -0.04 16.11
N HIS A 420 -9.98 -1.12 15.56
CA HIS A 420 -9.36 -2.19 16.32
C HIS A 420 -8.29 -2.91 15.48
N LEU A 421 -7.16 -3.24 16.11
CA LEU A 421 -6.10 -4.07 15.55
C LEU A 421 -6.03 -5.45 16.19
N VAL A 422 -5.94 -6.47 15.35
CA VAL A 422 -5.62 -7.84 15.77
C VAL A 422 -4.25 -8.20 15.19
N LEU A 423 -3.23 -8.27 16.05
CA LEU A 423 -1.87 -8.64 15.62
C LEU A 423 -1.66 -10.14 15.80
N ILE A 424 -1.33 -10.83 14.71
CA ILE A 424 -1.20 -12.29 14.68
C ILE A 424 0.25 -12.65 14.41
N ASP A 425 0.90 -13.33 15.35
CA ASP A 425 2.28 -13.80 15.18
C ASP A 425 2.61 -14.96 16.14
N ILE A 426 3.54 -15.83 15.72
CA ILE A 426 4.08 -16.90 16.58
C ILE A 426 5.08 -16.36 17.61
N LYS A 427 5.67 -15.19 17.35
CA LYS A 427 6.67 -14.54 18.20
C LYS A 427 6.02 -13.79 19.37
N ARG A 428 5.55 -14.54 20.37
CA ARG A 428 4.75 -14.03 21.50
C ARG A 428 5.39 -12.83 22.21
N ASP A 429 6.69 -12.87 22.50
CA ASP A 429 7.36 -11.80 23.25
C ASP A 429 7.48 -10.50 22.44
N GLU A 430 7.91 -10.59 21.17
CA GLU A 430 7.97 -9.45 20.25
C GLU A 430 6.57 -8.85 20.03
N LEU A 431 5.56 -9.71 19.91
CA LEU A 431 4.16 -9.33 19.75
C LEU A 431 3.62 -8.60 20.99
N ALA A 432 3.85 -9.15 22.18
CA ALA A 432 3.42 -8.55 23.44
C ALA A 432 4.05 -7.17 23.68
N ALA A 433 5.34 -7.00 23.32
CA ALA A 433 6.03 -5.72 23.38
C ALA A 433 5.39 -4.68 22.43
N LEU A 434 5.05 -5.08 21.20
CA LEU A 434 4.38 -4.21 20.23
C LEU A 434 2.96 -3.82 20.67
N VAL A 435 2.16 -4.78 21.14
CA VAL A 435 0.81 -4.52 21.70
C VAL A 435 0.90 -3.53 22.85
N SER A 436 1.85 -3.71 23.76
CA SER A 436 2.06 -2.79 24.89
C SER A 436 2.44 -1.38 24.43
N LEU A 437 3.25 -1.26 23.38
CA LEU A 437 3.61 0.03 22.78
C LEU A 437 2.40 0.74 22.18
N LEU A 438 1.61 0.03 21.38
CA LEU A 438 0.45 0.58 20.70
C LEU A 438 -0.68 0.95 21.69
N LYS A 439 -0.89 0.16 22.75
CA LYS A 439 -1.82 0.51 23.83
C LYS A 439 -1.45 1.80 24.55
N ARG A 440 -0.14 2.08 24.75
CA ARG A 440 0.33 3.37 25.31
C ARG A 440 0.02 4.56 24.40
N GLN A 441 -0.23 4.32 23.11
CA GLN A 441 -0.66 5.33 22.14
C GLN A 441 -2.19 5.39 22.02
N SER A 442 -2.93 4.81 22.97
CA SER A 442 -4.39 4.73 22.99
C SER A 442 -5.00 4.00 21.79
N ILE A 443 -4.23 3.12 21.15
CA ILE A 443 -4.72 2.28 20.05
C ILE A 443 -5.40 1.04 20.64
N SER A 444 -6.61 0.75 20.16
CA SER A 444 -7.32 -0.49 20.49
C SER A 444 -6.65 -1.65 19.76
N VAL A 445 -5.94 -2.51 20.50
CA VAL A 445 -5.16 -3.60 19.92
C VAL A 445 -5.09 -4.81 20.84
N GLU A 446 -5.09 -5.99 20.21
CA GLU A 446 -4.79 -7.27 20.83
C GLU A 446 -3.72 -8.05 20.05
N GLY A 447 -3.07 -8.99 20.72
CA GLY A 447 -2.08 -9.88 20.14
C GLY A 447 -2.49 -11.33 20.35
N THR A 448 -2.36 -12.16 19.32
CA THR A 448 -2.72 -13.59 19.36
C THR A 448 -1.81 -14.42 18.46
N GLY A 449 -1.70 -15.72 18.75
CA GLY A 449 -1.07 -16.69 17.86
C GLY A 449 -2.05 -17.39 16.92
N ALA A 450 -3.36 -17.14 17.08
CA ALA A 450 -4.40 -17.85 16.35
C ALA A 450 -4.73 -17.16 15.02
N ILE A 451 -4.30 -17.77 13.89
CA ILE A 451 -4.56 -17.26 12.54
C ILE A 451 -6.07 -17.14 12.25
N ALA A 452 -6.90 -18.02 12.80
CA ALA A 452 -8.36 -17.99 12.61
C ALA A 452 -9.03 -16.66 12.99
N ARG A 453 -8.38 -15.82 13.81
CA ARG A 453 -8.87 -14.47 14.16
C ARG A 453 -8.96 -13.52 12.95
N VAL A 454 -8.34 -13.85 11.81
CA VAL A 454 -8.54 -13.11 10.55
C VAL A 454 -10.02 -13.09 10.10
N ALA A 455 -10.85 -14.03 10.57
CA ALA A 455 -12.28 -14.09 10.26
C ALA A 455 -13.08 -12.89 10.82
N GLU A 456 -12.51 -12.14 11.77
CA GLU A 456 -13.15 -10.97 12.38
C GLU A 456 -12.87 -9.67 11.63
N ALA A 457 -11.84 -9.68 10.78
CA ALA A 457 -11.29 -8.47 10.20
C ALA A 457 -11.94 -8.08 8.88
N ASP A 458 -12.17 -6.77 8.71
CA ASP A 458 -12.59 -6.19 7.43
C ASP A 458 -11.38 -5.99 6.49
N ILE A 459 -10.18 -5.82 7.08
CA ILE A 459 -8.91 -5.68 6.38
C ILE A 459 -7.92 -6.69 6.96
N VAL A 460 -7.25 -7.45 6.10
CA VAL A 460 -6.18 -8.38 6.47
C VAL A 460 -4.90 -7.98 5.74
N ILE A 461 -3.77 -7.87 6.45
CA ILE A 461 -2.44 -7.77 5.84
C ILE A 461 -1.66 -9.04 6.20
N ALA A 462 -1.20 -9.78 5.20
CA ALA A 462 -0.28 -10.89 5.37
C ALA A 462 1.15 -10.44 5.07
N ALA A 463 2.02 -10.44 6.07
CA ALA A 463 3.40 -9.97 5.97
C ALA A 463 4.36 -10.91 6.73
N THR A 464 4.25 -12.22 6.47
CA THR A 464 5.09 -13.24 7.12
C THR A 464 6.23 -13.68 6.22
N ASN A 465 7.18 -14.43 6.81
CA ASN A 465 8.23 -15.12 6.09
C ASN A 465 7.96 -16.63 5.95
N SER A 466 6.70 -17.05 6.12
CA SER A 466 6.30 -18.44 5.93
C SER A 466 6.60 -18.89 4.49
N PRO A 467 7.16 -20.09 4.30
CA PRO A 467 7.33 -20.67 2.97
C PRO A 467 6.01 -21.16 2.35
N HIS A 468 4.93 -21.19 3.12
CA HIS A 468 3.62 -21.71 2.71
C HIS A 468 2.51 -20.68 2.94
N ALA A 469 1.43 -20.80 2.16
CA ALA A 469 0.20 -20.06 2.40
C ALA A 469 -0.36 -20.35 3.80
N LEU A 470 -0.87 -19.31 4.45
CA LEU A 470 -1.40 -19.33 5.81
C LEU A 470 -2.89 -18.97 5.85
N ILE A 471 -3.39 -18.31 4.81
CA ILE A 471 -4.76 -17.81 4.74
C ILE A 471 -5.48 -18.54 3.61
N ASP A 472 -6.45 -19.34 4.01
CA ASP A 472 -7.33 -20.11 3.14
C ASP A 472 -8.73 -19.47 3.02
N PRO A 473 -9.54 -19.86 2.02
CA PRO A 473 -10.85 -19.27 1.75
C PRO A 473 -11.82 -19.24 2.94
N ASP A 474 -11.76 -20.24 3.83
CA ASP A 474 -12.79 -20.49 4.85
C ASP A 474 -12.75 -19.52 6.03
N ILE A 475 -11.64 -18.80 6.22
CA ILE A 475 -11.39 -18.00 7.42
C ILE A 475 -11.47 -16.49 7.15
N LEU A 476 -12.13 -16.08 6.07
CA LEU A 476 -12.21 -14.68 5.64
C LEU A 476 -13.64 -14.15 5.69
N LYS A 477 -13.79 -12.97 6.28
CA LYS A 477 -15.06 -12.23 6.35
C LYS A 477 -15.55 -11.86 4.94
N PRO A 478 -16.86 -11.98 4.63
CA PRO A 478 -17.40 -11.47 3.38
C PRO A 478 -17.14 -9.97 3.20
N GLY A 479 -16.74 -9.57 1.99
CA GLY A 479 -16.36 -8.19 1.70
C GLY A 479 -15.01 -7.76 2.27
N ALA A 480 -14.17 -8.68 2.77
CA ALA A 480 -12.86 -8.35 3.31
C ALA A 480 -11.89 -7.87 2.22
N ILE A 481 -10.98 -6.97 2.61
CA ILE A 481 -9.81 -6.57 1.82
C ILE A 481 -8.61 -7.33 2.35
N VAL A 482 -7.91 -8.09 1.52
CA VAL A 482 -6.74 -8.89 1.89
C VAL A 482 -5.54 -8.44 1.08
N ILE A 483 -4.51 -7.96 1.77
CA ILE A 483 -3.26 -7.49 1.19
C ILE A 483 -2.18 -8.54 1.45
N ASP A 484 -1.74 -9.26 0.41
CA ASP A 484 -0.64 -10.22 0.51
C ASP A 484 0.69 -9.50 0.24
N ALA A 485 1.40 -9.16 1.31
CA ALA A 485 2.71 -8.49 1.28
C ALA A 485 3.88 -9.46 1.50
N ALA A 486 3.67 -10.77 1.32
CA ALA A 486 4.69 -11.78 1.49
C ALA A 486 5.24 -12.31 0.16
N GLN A 487 6.52 -12.69 0.18
CA GLN A 487 7.18 -13.41 -0.90
C GLN A 487 8.03 -14.54 -0.29
N PRO A 488 7.63 -15.82 -0.43
CA PRO A 488 6.47 -16.35 -1.17
C PRO A 488 5.10 -15.90 -0.63
N LYS A 489 4.04 -16.05 -1.44
CA LYS A 489 2.66 -15.66 -1.11
C LYS A 489 2.19 -16.33 0.18
N ASN A 490 1.44 -15.60 1.00
CA ASN A 490 0.84 -16.12 2.23
C ASN A 490 -0.67 -16.30 2.14
N VAL A 491 -1.29 -15.79 1.07
CA VAL A 491 -2.71 -16.01 0.75
C VAL A 491 -2.80 -17.09 -0.32
N SER A 492 -3.64 -18.09 -0.08
CA SER A 492 -3.90 -19.15 -1.05
C SER A 492 -4.53 -18.57 -2.32
N GLU A 493 -4.05 -18.98 -3.49
CA GLU A 493 -4.63 -18.55 -4.77
C GLU A 493 -6.10 -18.97 -4.90
N GLN A 494 -6.52 -20.00 -4.14
CA GLN A 494 -7.90 -20.45 -4.06
C GLN A 494 -8.84 -19.37 -3.51
N VAL A 495 -8.36 -18.42 -2.70
CA VAL A 495 -9.20 -17.31 -2.20
C VAL A 495 -9.75 -16.51 -3.37
N SER A 496 -8.90 -16.08 -4.30
CA SER A 496 -9.32 -15.31 -5.48
C SER A 496 -10.27 -16.10 -6.40
N HIS A 497 -10.18 -17.43 -6.41
CA HIS A 497 -11.03 -18.29 -7.24
C HIS A 497 -12.38 -18.65 -6.60
N GLN A 498 -12.41 -18.87 -5.29
CA GLN A 498 -13.58 -19.39 -4.56
C GLN A 498 -14.36 -18.31 -3.82
N ARG A 499 -13.72 -17.18 -3.50
CA ARG A 499 -14.31 -16.07 -2.74
C ARG A 499 -14.36 -14.80 -3.58
N PRO A 500 -15.25 -14.72 -4.58
CA PRO A 500 -15.43 -13.50 -5.38
C PRO A 500 -16.00 -12.32 -4.56
N ASP A 501 -16.40 -12.59 -3.32
CA ASP A 501 -16.82 -11.62 -2.30
C ASP A 501 -15.65 -11.09 -1.46
N VAL A 502 -14.41 -11.56 -1.67
CA VAL A 502 -13.20 -11.08 -0.99
C VAL A 502 -12.22 -10.46 -1.99
N LEU A 503 -11.67 -9.30 -1.64
CA LEU A 503 -10.69 -8.59 -2.46
C LEU A 503 -9.28 -8.99 -2.06
N VAL A 504 -8.63 -9.87 -2.81
CA VAL A 504 -7.20 -10.16 -2.64
C VAL A 504 -6.39 -9.24 -3.53
N ILE A 505 -5.40 -8.55 -2.95
CA ILE A 505 -4.44 -7.69 -3.65
C ILE A 505 -3.03 -8.18 -3.32
N GLU A 506 -2.27 -8.50 -4.36
CA GLU A 506 -0.83 -8.73 -4.25
C GLU A 506 -0.13 -7.39 -4.04
N SER A 507 0.47 -7.25 -2.87
CA SER A 507 0.96 -5.98 -2.34
C SER A 507 2.39 -5.67 -2.75
N ALA A 508 2.81 -4.45 -2.41
CA ALA A 508 4.17 -3.95 -2.56
C ALA A 508 4.66 -3.90 -4.02
N ILE A 509 3.76 -3.64 -4.97
CA ILE A 509 4.13 -3.35 -6.36
C ILE A 509 4.02 -1.85 -6.60
N VAL A 510 5.08 -1.29 -7.16
CA VAL A 510 5.25 0.14 -7.41
C VAL A 510 5.46 0.33 -8.90
N GLN A 511 4.69 1.25 -9.49
CA GLN A 511 4.95 1.73 -10.84
C GLN A 511 6.19 2.63 -10.82
N THR A 512 7.15 2.31 -11.68
CA THR A 512 8.44 3.00 -11.84
C THR A 512 8.62 3.40 -13.31
N PRO A 513 7.94 4.47 -13.78
CA PRO A 513 7.91 4.84 -15.19
C PRO A 513 9.31 5.09 -15.77
N GLY A 514 9.59 4.47 -16.90
CA GLY A 514 10.88 4.63 -17.61
C GLY A 514 12.06 3.89 -16.97
N VAL A 515 11.82 3.09 -15.92
CA VAL A 515 12.84 2.22 -15.32
C VAL A 515 12.66 0.79 -15.81
N GLU A 516 13.74 0.19 -16.29
CA GLU A 516 13.78 -1.19 -16.78
C GLU A 516 14.71 -2.03 -15.90
N VAL A 517 14.14 -3.01 -15.19
CA VAL A 517 14.89 -3.93 -14.31
C VAL A 517 15.63 -5.01 -15.10
N ASN A 518 15.17 -5.31 -16.33
CA ASN A 518 15.74 -6.31 -17.23
C ASN A 518 15.88 -7.71 -16.59
N PHE A 519 14.98 -8.04 -15.66
CA PHE A 519 14.90 -9.34 -15.02
C PHE A 519 13.43 -9.71 -14.77
N ASP A 520 13.07 -10.96 -15.03
CA ASP A 520 11.71 -11.45 -14.86
C ASP A 520 11.38 -11.67 -13.36
N LEU A 521 10.83 -10.62 -12.74
CA LEU A 521 10.27 -10.66 -11.39
C LEU A 521 8.81 -11.14 -11.36
N GLY A 522 8.21 -11.49 -12.50
CA GLY A 522 6.77 -11.73 -12.62
C GLY A 522 5.92 -10.45 -12.52
N LEU A 523 6.47 -9.31 -12.95
CA LEU A 523 5.82 -7.99 -12.93
C LEU A 523 5.77 -7.41 -14.35
N GLU A 524 4.92 -6.40 -14.57
CA GLU A 524 4.86 -5.72 -15.87
C GLU A 524 6.06 -4.78 -16.07
N SER A 525 6.27 -4.33 -17.32
CA SER A 525 7.32 -3.34 -17.64
C SER A 525 7.05 -2.04 -16.89
N GLY A 526 8.10 -1.42 -16.35
CA GLY A 526 7.95 -0.22 -15.55
C GLY A 526 7.30 -0.46 -14.19
N GLU A 527 7.42 -1.66 -13.63
CA GLU A 527 7.02 -1.99 -12.27
C GLU A 527 8.17 -2.63 -11.47
N ALA A 528 8.13 -2.42 -10.15
CA ALA A 528 9.10 -2.99 -9.22
C ALA A 528 8.46 -3.36 -7.88
N LEU A 529 9.08 -4.29 -7.17
CA LEU A 529 8.74 -4.60 -5.78
C LEU A 529 9.09 -3.41 -4.87
N GLY A 530 8.34 -3.22 -3.78
CA GLY A 530 8.50 -2.11 -2.84
C GLY A 530 9.88 -2.04 -2.20
N CYS A 531 10.51 -3.18 -1.98
CA CYS A 531 11.88 -3.24 -1.46
C CYS A 531 12.94 -2.84 -2.51
N LEU A 532 12.69 -3.15 -3.79
CA LEU A 532 13.52 -2.70 -4.90
C LEU A 532 13.30 -1.20 -5.17
N SER A 533 12.06 -0.71 -5.14
CA SER A 533 11.74 0.70 -5.33
C SER A 533 12.41 1.58 -4.27
N GLU A 534 12.44 1.17 -3.00
CA GLU A 534 13.17 1.89 -1.94
C GLU A 534 14.64 2.10 -2.32
N THR A 535 15.29 1.04 -2.80
CA THR A 535 16.71 1.10 -3.21
C THR A 535 16.91 2.09 -4.36
N MET A 536 16.01 2.09 -5.34
CA MET A 536 16.04 3.01 -6.48
C MET A 536 15.81 4.46 -6.04
N ILE A 537 14.83 4.70 -5.16
CA ILE A 537 14.52 6.03 -4.65
C ILE A 537 15.70 6.60 -3.88
N LEU A 538 16.27 5.82 -2.96
CA LEU A 538 17.44 6.23 -2.17
C LEU A 538 18.64 6.57 -3.08
N ALA A 539 18.89 5.76 -4.11
CA ALA A 539 19.92 6.06 -5.09
C ALA A 539 19.64 7.36 -5.87
N ALA A 540 18.38 7.59 -6.28
CA ALA A 540 17.95 8.75 -7.05
C ALA A 540 18.00 10.06 -6.27
N ILE A 541 17.70 10.02 -4.96
CA ILE A 541 17.83 11.18 -4.07
C ILE A 541 19.25 11.39 -3.53
N GLY A 542 20.17 10.46 -3.82
CA GLY A 542 21.57 10.55 -3.39
C GLY A 542 21.76 10.28 -1.90
N TRP A 543 20.94 9.41 -1.30
CA TRP A 543 21.08 9.03 0.11
C TRP A 543 22.43 8.36 0.36
N GLU A 544 23.09 8.75 1.45
CA GLU A 544 24.37 8.18 1.89
C GLU A 544 24.20 7.43 3.21
N GLY A 545 24.91 6.30 3.34
CA GLY A 545 24.87 5.46 4.54
C GLY A 545 23.68 4.50 4.61
N HIS A 546 23.50 3.88 5.78
CA HIS A 546 22.41 2.95 6.02
C HIS A 546 21.07 3.71 6.14
N TYR A 547 19.99 3.11 5.63
CA TYR A 547 18.65 3.70 5.69
C TYR A 547 17.74 2.86 6.60
N SER A 548 17.32 1.67 6.15
CA SER A 548 16.53 0.75 6.95
C SER A 548 17.35 -0.47 7.36
N ILE A 549 17.67 -0.55 8.65
CA ILE A 549 18.30 -1.71 9.30
C ILE A 549 17.51 -2.03 10.57
N GLY A 550 17.29 -3.31 10.84
CA GLY A 550 16.39 -3.72 11.92
C GLY A 550 14.92 -3.65 11.51
N LYS A 551 14.05 -3.51 12.54
CA LYS A 551 12.60 -3.37 12.33
C LYS A 551 12.32 -2.08 11.56
N ALA A 552 11.41 -2.16 10.60
CA ALA A 552 11.02 -1.01 9.80
C ALA A 552 10.43 0.10 10.68
N ASP A 553 10.88 1.32 10.40
CA ASP A 553 10.38 2.53 11.02
C ASP A 553 9.25 3.12 10.15
N PRO A 554 8.04 3.35 10.69
CA PRO A 554 6.98 4.03 9.97
C PRO A 554 7.39 5.42 9.45
N LEU A 555 8.28 6.15 10.14
CA LEU A 555 8.75 7.47 9.70
C LEU A 555 9.59 7.38 8.42
N HIS A 556 10.43 6.35 8.30
CA HIS A 556 11.11 6.05 7.04
C HIS A 556 10.12 5.71 5.94
N GLY A 557 9.04 4.98 6.27
CA GLY A 557 7.92 4.73 5.35
C GLY A 557 7.31 6.02 4.79
N SER A 558 6.97 6.97 5.65
CA SER A 558 6.45 8.29 5.23
C SER A 558 7.46 9.07 4.38
N HIS A 559 8.72 9.13 4.80
CA HIS A 559 9.77 9.83 4.08
C HIS A 559 10.02 9.25 2.68
N ILE A 560 10.16 7.92 2.57
CA ILE A 560 10.44 7.28 1.28
C ILE A 560 9.26 7.41 0.32
N LEU A 561 8.02 7.43 0.81
CA LEU A 561 6.85 7.67 -0.01
C LEU A 561 6.84 9.09 -0.59
N ALA A 562 7.17 10.10 0.22
CA ALA A 562 7.29 11.47 -0.27
C ALA A 562 8.36 11.57 -1.37
N ALA A 563 9.54 10.98 -1.13
CA ALA A 563 10.63 10.94 -2.11
C ALA A 563 10.26 10.16 -3.39
N ALA A 564 9.52 9.06 -3.27
CA ALA A 564 9.04 8.26 -4.40
C ALA A 564 8.21 9.12 -5.36
N ARG A 565 7.32 9.95 -4.82
CA ARG A 565 6.40 10.76 -5.62
C ARG A 565 7.09 11.87 -6.38
N GLU A 566 8.09 12.51 -5.78
CA GLU A 566 8.94 13.49 -6.49
C GLU A 566 9.63 12.87 -7.71
N LEU A 567 9.90 11.57 -7.68
CA LEU A 567 10.49 10.81 -8.78
C LEU A 567 9.45 10.21 -9.74
N GLY A 568 8.16 10.44 -9.50
CA GLY A 568 7.05 9.92 -10.31
C GLY A 568 6.69 8.47 -10.04
N PHE A 569 7.19 7.87 -8.96
CA PHE A 569 6.84 6.51 -8.56
C PHE A 569 5.46 6.51 -7.91
N ARG A 570 4.64 5.49 -8.20
CA ARG A 570 3.23 5.42 -7.79
C ARG A 570 2.84 4.01 -7.40
N LEU A 571 1.71 3.87 -6.72
CA LEU A 571 1.11 2.56 -6.51
C LEU A 571 0.79 1.92 -7.86
N ALA A 572 1.14 0.64 -8.04
CA ALA A 572 0.76 -0.09 -9.24
C ALA A 572 -0.72 -0.46 -9.22
N ARG A 573 -1.28 -0.80 -10.39
CA ARG A 573 -2.65 -1.29 -10.48
C ARG A 573 -2.81 -2.58 -9.68
N PHE A 574 -3.91 -2.67 -8.93
CA PHE A 574 -4.24 -3.86 -8.16
C PHE A 574 -4.29 -5.11 -9.05
N ARG A 575 -3.75 -6.20 -8.50
CA ARG A 575 -3.76 -7.52 -9.13
C ARG A 575 -3.79 -8.60 -8.08
N ASN A 576 -4.14 -9.81 -8.50
CA ASN A 576 -3.98 -11.03 -7.73
C ASN A 576 -3.61 -12.20 -8.65
N SER A 577 -3.69 -13.43 -8.13
CA SER A 577 -3.39 -14.67 -8.87
C SER A 577 -4.19 -14.85 -10.16
N THR A 578 -5.32 -14.17 -10.31
CA THR A 578 -6.18 -14.22 -11.51
C THR A 578 -5.87 -13.14 -12.54
N GLY A 579 -5.05 -12.14 -12.19
CA GLY A 579 -4.68 -11.02 -13.05
C GLY A 579 -5.03 -9.65 -12.46
N PRO A 580 -5.11 -8.60 -13.29
CA PRO A 580 -5.48 -7.25 -12.88
C PRO A 580 -6.92 -7.19 -12.32
N ILE A 581 -7.12 -6.43 -11.24
CA ILE A 581 -8.44 -6.21 -10.64
C ILE A 581 -9.19 -5.13 -11.42
N THR A 582 -10.47 -5.39 -11.70
CA THR A 582 -11.37 -4.52 -12.47
C THR A 582 -12.29 -3.69 -11.58
N GLU A 583 -12.94 -2.67 -12.15
CA GLU A 583 -13.98 -1.92 -11.44
C GLU A 583 -15.17 -2.79 -11.04
N GLU A 584 -15.53 -3.78 -11.86
CA GLU A 584 -16.60 -4.73 -11.57
C GLU A 584 -16.31 -5.57 -10.33
N ASP A 585 -15.04 -5.97 -10.15
CA ASP A 585 -14.57 -6.64 -8.94
C ASP A 585 -14.79 -5.75 -7.71
N LEU A 586 -14.32 -4.49 -7.77
CA LEU A 586 -14.43 -3.55 -6.65
C LEU A 586 -15.90 -3.30 -6.26
N VAL A 587 -16.79 -3.15 -7.24
CA VAL A 587 -18.24 -2.99 -7.01
C VAL A 587 -18.84 -4.24 -6.37
N ARG A 588 -18.47 -5.44 -6.84
CA ARG A 588 -18.94 -6.71 -6.26
C ARG A 588 -18.55 -6.84 -4.78
N ILE A 589 -17.33 -6.47 -4.43
CA ILE A 589 -16.85 -6.48 -3.04
C ILE A 589 -17.62 -5.49 -2.16
N ALA A 590 -17.84 -4.27 -2.67
CA ALA A 590 -18.64 -3.27 -1.97
C ALA A 590 -20.07 -3.78 -1.70
N ARG A 591 -20.69 -4.46 -2.66
CA ARG A 591 -22.03 -5.06 -2.50
C ARG A 591 -22.05 -6.21 -1.50
N ALA A 592 -21.06 -7.10 -1.55
CA ALA A 592 -20.97 -8.22 -0.61
C ALA A 592 -20.94 -7.74 0.85
N ARG A 593 -20.24 -6.63 1.11
CA ARG A 593 -20.19 -6.01 2.45
C ARG A 593 -21.54 -5.45 2.89
N ILE A 594 -22.32 -4.89 1.98
CA ILE A 594 -23.68 -4.39 2.28
C ILE A 594 -24.64 -5.55 2.54
N GLY A 595 -24.63 -6.60 1.69
CA GLY A 595 -25.47 -7.79 1.87
C GLY A 595 -25.25 -8.46 3.22
N ALA A 596 -23.98 -8.59 3.63
CA ALA A 596 -23.61 -9.10 4.95
C ALA A 596 -24.14 -8.24 6.12
N LEU A 597 -24.24 -6.91 5.95
CA LEU A 597 -24.79 -6.00 6.95
C LEU A 597 -26.33 -6.01 6.99
N THR A 598 -26.98 -6.34 5.87
CA THR A 598 -28.45 -6.37 5.76
C THR A 598 -29.07 -7.75 5.97
N GLY A 599 -28.25 -8.80 6.02
CA GLY A 599 -28.72 -10.19 6.15
C GLY A 599 -29.47 -10.70 4.90
N VAL A 600 -29.19 -10.10 3.74
CA VAL A 600 -29.81 -10.40 2.43
C VAL A 600 -28.72 -10.77 1.43
#